data_AF-A0A7K4FS53-F1
#
_entry.id   AF-A0A7K4FS53-F1
#
_cell.length_a   1.000
_cell.length_b   1.000
_cell.length_c   1.000
_cell.angle_alpha   90.00
_cell.angle_beta   90.00
_cell.angle_gamma   90.00
#
_symmetry.space_group_name_H-M   'P 1'
#
loop_
_entity.id
_entity.type
_entity.pdbx_description
1 polymer ?
#
loop_
_entity_poly.entity_id
_entity_poly.type
_entity_poly.pdbx_seq_one_letter_code
_entity_poly.pdbx_strand_id
1 'polypeptide(L)'
;MIDYYSAYLFLHGLNPYIPYNTANVYQFYHVSSLIYGTPITTGGVVTNLNYPSLSFLLLIPAVILHISPNFVPLSFYFATIILLYFILMKHNEKSILPALIAPLLININYFYYPTGGVPDVIWVFFLLLSLSSNNDTLRGIAYGLSASVKQFPLALLPFYIIYLYKERKNYKKFSLYSALTFLFLNGYFIILSPFYYFRDILYPVTASLIGIGFGPSVFSFGGIFYVYKQFFLVAMILVFISEIYVFMTKYRDFKLDWVVFPYFVFLFEYRVLWNYLMYWSFLPYSFQGKSRSRKFLKSELKTAAISSLILISLTLFYHFNFSFYTHSVHVEVLKMQEVEGRVYSILLNVSYDPNVSTLPSRIFPQFRILPNSPMITANGYLWKSNATWLSKNSWEIVNISSPISSFEPHLCRFAIETYYGNLQSFCYINPYQFS
;
A
#
# COMPACT_ATOMS: atom_id res chain seq x y z
N MET A 1 4.12 -10.37 -10.23
CA MET A 1 3.52 -10.65 -11.56
C MET A 1 3.71 -9.49 -12.52
N ILE A 2 3.14 -8.30 -12.27
CA ILE A 2 3.27 -7.13 -13.16
C ILE A 2 4.74 -6.75 -13.39
N ASP A 3 5.57 -6.72 -12.34
CA ASP A 3 7.01 -6.43 -12.49
C ASP A 3 7.71 -7.45 -13.42
N TYR A 4 7.48 -8.75 -13.24
CA TYR A 4 8.11 -9.76 -14.10
C TYR A 4 7.62 -9.66 -15.54
N TYR A 5 6.32 -9.47 -15.76
CA TYR A 5 5.78 -9.25 -17.10
C TYR A 5 6.36 -7.97 -17.73
N SER A 6 6.60 -6.93 -16.93
CA SER A 6 7.27 -5.70 -17.37
C SER A 6 8.72 -5.95 -17.81
N ALA A 7 9.45 -6.81 -17.09
CA ALA A 7 10.78 -7.24 -17.50
C ALA A 7 10.76 -8.03 -18.81
N TYR A 8 9.78 -8.92 -18.98
CA TYR A 8 9.56 -9.64 -20.23
C TYR A 8 9.27 -8.68 -21.39
N LEU A 9 8.33 -7.74 -21.23
CA LEU A 9 8.00 -6.74 -22.24
C LEU A 9 9.21 -5.90 -22.64
N PHE A 10 10.00 -5.46 -21.65
CA PHE A 10 11.20 -4.66 -21.91
C PHE A 10 12.23 -5.41 -22.75
N LEU A 11 12.46 -6.71 -22.48
CA LEU A 11 13.34 -7.54 -23.30
C LEU A 11 12.83 -7.75 -24.74
N HIS A 12 11.52 -7.55 -24.98
CA HIS A 12 10.90 -7.59 -26.30
C HIS A 12 10.77 -6.20 -26.94
N GLY A 13 11.48 -5.19 -26.41
CA GLY A 13 11.49 -3.84 -26.97
C GLY A 13 10.23 -3.02 -26.69
N LEU A 14 9.36 -3.49 -25.78
CA LEU A 14 8.14 -2.79 -25.39
C LEU A 14 8.33 -2.03 -24.09
N ASN A 15 7.87 -0.78 -24.05
CA ASN A 15 7.90 0.03 -22.84
C ASN A 15 6.77 -0.41 -21.87
N PRO A 16 7.09 -0.93 -20.68
CA PRO A 16 6.09 -1.47 -19.75
C PRO A 16 5.22 -0.40 -19.07
N TYR A 17 5.63 0.87 -19.09
CA TYR A 17 4.80 1.97 -18.58
C TYR A 17 3.65 2.33 -19.54
N ILE A 18 3.67 1.81 -20.77
CA ILE A 18 2.55 2.05 -21.68
C ILE A 18 1.41 1.06 -21.35
N PRO A 19 0.20 1.52 -20.97
CA PRO A 19 -0.83 0.64 -20.41
C PRO A 19 -1.31 -0.49 -21.32
N TYR A 20 -1.36 -0.26 -22.64
CA TYR A 20 -1.80 -1.32 -23.55
C TYR A 20 -0.82 -2.50 -23.58
N ASN A 21 0.47 -2.28 -23.31
CA ASN A 21 1.46 -3.36 -23.26
C ASN A 21 1.26 -4.27 -22.04
N THR A 22 0.76 -3.73 -20.92
CA THR A 22 0.59 -4.47 -19.67
C THR A 22 -0.84 -5.00 -19.44
N ALA A 23 -1.80 -4.61 -20.28
CA ALA A 23 -3.22 -4.96 -20.16
C ALA A 23 -3.49 -6.47 -20.04
N ASN A 24 -2.71 -7.31 -20.72
CA ASN A 24 -2.90 -8.76 -20.78
C ASN A 24 -2.12 -9.55 -19.72
N VAL A 25 -1.59 -8.89 -18.68
CA VAL A 25 -0.72 -9.53 -17.67
C VAL A 25 -1.35 -10.80 -17.06
N TYR A 26 -2.63 -10.81 -16.72
CA TYR A 26 -3.28 -11.99 -16.12
C TYR A 26 -3.47 -13.12 -17.13
N GLN A 27 -3.75 -12.78 -18.39
CA GLN A 27 -3.86 -13.75 -19.47
C GLN A 27 -2.51 -14.40 -19.77
N PHE A 28 -1.41 -13.63 -19.74
CA PHE A 28 -0.05 -14.15 -19.91
C PHE A 28 0.31 -15.26 -18.92
N TYR A 29 -0.20 -15.18 -17.69
CA TYR A 29 0.02 -16.21 -16.66
C TYR A 29 -1.07 -17.28 -16.61
N HIS A 30 -2.12 -17.18 -17.43
CA HIS A 30 -3.30 -18.07 -17.38
C HIS A 30 -3.96 -18.14 -15.99
N VAL A 31 -4.01 -17.01 -15.28
CA VAL A 31 -4.61 -16.91 -13.94
C VAL A 31 -5.78 -15.94 -13.90
N SER A 32 -6.69 -16.17 -12.96
CA SER A 32 -7.85 -15.29 -12.77
C SER A 32 -7.44 -13.94 -12.16
N SER A 33 -7.79 -12.86 -12.85
CA SER A 33 -7.64 -11.49 -12.33
C SER A 33 -8.47 -11.25 -11.07
N LEU A 34 -9.54 -12.00 -10.83
CA LEU A 34 -10.38 -11.87 -9.63
C LEU A 34 -9.64 -12.28 -8.35
N ILE A 35 -8.69 -13.22 -8.46
CA ILE A 35 -7.94 -13.75 -7.31
C ILE A 35 -6.63 -12.96 -7.13
N TYR A 36 -5.90 -12.74 -8.22
CA TYR A 36 -4.54 -12.18 -8.19
C TYR A 36 -4.49 -10.69 -8.49
N GLY A 37 -5.60 -10.09 -8.93
CA GLY A 37 -5.67 -8.68 -9.26
C GLY A 37 -5.89 -7.79 -8.06
N THR A 38 -5.38 -6.56 -8.15
CA THR A 38 -5.79 -5.50 -7.22
C THR A 38 -7.05 -4.84 -7.80
N PRO A 39 -8.22 -5.00 -7.18
CA PRO A 39 -9.47 -4.51 -7.74
C PRO A 39 -9.63 -3.00 -7.62
N ILE A 40 -10.32 -2.44 -8.60
CA ILE A 40 -10.67 -1.01 -8.70
C ILE A 40 -12.15 -0.86 -8.33
N THR A 41 -12.52 0.21 -7.63
CA THR A 41 -13.89 0.47 -7.19
C THR A 41 -14.85 0.78 -8.34
N THR A 42 -14.36 1.01 -9.55
CA THR A 42 -15.19 1.17 -10.76
C THR A 42 -15.28 -0.11 -11.59
N GLY A 43 -14.77 -1.23 -11.07
CA GLY A 43 -14.67 -2.51 -11.78
C GLY A 43 -13.31 -2.71 -12.43
N GLY A 44 -12.98 -3.99 -12.68
CA GLY A 44 -11.68 -4.39 -13.22
C GLY A 44 -10.57 -4.44 -12.16
N VAL A 45 -9.32 -4.58 -12.63
CA VAL A 45 -8.14 -4.72 -11.79
C VAL A 45 -6.98 -3.91 -12.33
N VAL A 46 -6.02 -3.60 -11.47
CA VAL A 46 -4.74 -2.96 -11.83
C VAL A 46 -3.95 -3.86 -12.77
N THR A 47 -3.50 -3.31 -13.90
CA THR A 47 -2.64 -4.00 -14.87
C THR A 47 -1.33 -3.26 -15.13
N ASN A 48 -1.25 -1.96 -14.82
CA ASN A 48 -0.11 -1.10 -15.07
C ASN A 48 1.04 -1.27 -14.06
N LEU A 49 2.27 -0.98 -14.50
CA LEU A 49 3.48 -0.98 -13.69
C LEU A 49 3.53 0.27 -12.79
N ASN A 50 3.32 0.08 -11.50
CA ASN A 50 3.16 1.14 -10.50
C ASN A 50 4.38 1.39 -9.61
N TYR A 51 5.57 0.98 -10.09
CA TYR A 51 6.85 1.17 -9.40
C TYR A 51 7.91 1.79 -10.35
N PRO A 52 8.97 2.42 -9.80
CA PRO A 52 10.10 2.86 -10.61
C PRO A 52 10.89 1.66 -11.17
N SER A 53 11.71 1.90 -12.18
CA SER A 53 12.14 0.88 -13.15
C SER A 53 13.00 -0.23 -12.56
N LEU A 54 13.75 0.02 -11.48
CA LEU A 54 14.59 -1.02 -10.88
C LEU A 54 13.75 -2.19 -10.35
N SER A 55 12.45 -1.99 -10.03
CA SER A 55 11.55 -3.05 -9.57
C SER A 55 11.48 -4.22 -10.57
N PHE A 56 11.44 -3.91 -11.87
CA PHE A 56 11.37 -4.92 -12.93
C PHE A 56 12.72 -5.19 -13.57
N LEU A 57 13.64 -4.21 -13.64
CA LEU A 57 14.97 -4.43 -14.23
C LEU A 57 15.75 -5.52 -13.48
N LEU A 58 15.58 -5.62 -12.15
CA LEU A 58 16.18 -6.70 -11.35
C LEU A 58 15.63 -8.09 -11.68
N LEU A 59 14.49 -8.19 -12.36
CA LEU A 59 13.87 -9.44 -12.76
C LEU A 59 14.29 -9.90 -14.16
N ILE A 60 15.03 -9.08 -14.92
CA ILE A 60 15.56 -9.44 -16.25
C ILE A 60 16.33 -10.78 -16.23
N PRO A 61 17.25 -11.03 -15.28
CA PRO A 61 17.95 -12.31 -15.22
C PRO A 61 16.99 -13.49 -15.04
N ALA A 62 15.90 -13.31 -14.27
CA ALA A 62 14.91 -14.36 -14.09
C ALA A 62 14.16 -14.70 -15.39
N VAL A 63 13.86 -13.68 -16.20
CA VAL A 63 13.24 -13.87 -17.51
C VAL A 63 14.19 -14.61 -18.47
N ILE A 64 15.45 -14.17 -18.56
CA ILE A 64 16.45 -14.75 -19.47
C ILE A 64 16.76 -16.21 -19.10
N LEU A 65 16.86 -16.50 -17.80
CA LEU A 65 17.20 -17.84 -17.31
C LEU A 65 15.98 -18.74 -17.10
N HIS A 66 14.77 -18.24 -17.35
CA HIS A 66 13.51 -18.96 -17.10
C HIS A 66 13.39 -19.52 -15.68
N ILE A 67 13.86 -18.78 -14.68
CA ILE A 67 13.76 -19.14 -13.27
C ILE A 67 12.65 -18.35 -12.57
N SER A 68 12.21 -18.83 -11.41
CA SER A 68 11.20 -18.12 -10.62
C SER A 68 11.67 -16.70 -10.26
N PRO A 69 10.89 -15.66 -10.58
CA PRO A 69 11.24 -14.29 -10.22
C PRO A 69 11.27 -14.06 -8.70
N ASN A 70 10.61 -14.91 -7.93
CA ASN A 70 10.54 -14.78 -6.48
C ASN A 70 11.92 -15.02 -5.82
N PHE A 71 12.86 -15.65 -6.52
CA PHE A 71 14.24 -15.77 -6.04
C PHE A 71 14.93 -14.42 -5.87
N VAL A 72 14.55 -13.39 -6.64
CA VAL A 72 15.15 -12.06 -6.54
C VAL A 72 14.86 -11.42 -5.17
N PRO A 73 13.60 -11.12 -4.79
CA PRO A 73 13.32 -10.57 -3.47
C PRO A 73 13.73 -11.52 -2.33
N LEU A 74 13.66 -12.85 -2.52
CA LEU A 74 14.15 -13.81 -1.52
C LEU A 74 15.67 -13.69 -1.28
N SER A 75 16.45 -13.49 -2.34
CA SER A 75 17.90 -13.28 -2.23
C SER A 75 18.22 -11.98 -1.50
N PHE A 76 17.47 -10.91 -1.80
CA PHE A 76 17.58 -9.63 -1.07
C PHE A 76 17.13 -9.73 0.39
N TYR A 77 16.20 -10.62 0.71
CA TYR A 77 15.83 -10.91 2.10
C TYR A 77 17.00 -11.48 2.89
N PHE A 78 17.65 -12.53 2.37
CA PHE A 78 18.85 -13.08 3.03
C PHE A 78 20.00 -12.07 3.05
N ALA A 79 20.22 -11.33 1.95
CA ALA A 79 21.24 -10.29 1.89
C ALA A 79 20.98 -9.17 2.92
N THR A 80 19.73 -8.82 3.19
CA THR A 80 19.34 -7.84 4.22
C THR A 80 19.69 -8.34 5.62
N ILE A 81 19.39 -9.59 5.93
CA ILE A 81 19.75 -10.20 7.22
C ILE A 81 21.27 -10.22 7.40
N ILE A 82 22.00 -10.63 6.36
CA ILE A 82 23.47 -10.66 6.35
C ILE A 82 24.03 -9.24 6.54
N LEU A 83 23.47 -8.25 5.85
CA LEU A 83 23.89 -6.85 5.98
C LEU A 83 23.65 -6.33 7.41
N LEU A 84 22.47 -6.58 7.99
CA LEU A 84 22.16 -6.20 9.36
C LEU A 84 23.12 -6.86 10.35
N TYR A 85 23.45 -8.14 10.16
CA TYR A 85 24.47 -8.81 10.96
C TYR A 85 25.81 -8.09 10.88
N PHE A 86 26.29 -7.75 9.68
CA PHE A 86 27.56 -7.01 9.53
C PHE A 86 27.51 -5.60 10.15
N ILE A 87 26.38 -4.90 10.08
CA ILE A 87 26.19 -3.61 10.74
C ILE A 87 26.32 -3.76 12.26
N LEU A 88 25.62 -4.73 12.87
CA LEU A 88 25.70 -4.99 14.30
C LEU A 88 27.11 -5.40 14.74
N MET A 89 27.81 -6.18 13.92
CA MET A 89 29.21 -6.55 14.14
C MET A 89 30.13 -5.33 14.14
N LYS A 90 29.97 -4.43 13.14
CA LYS A 90 30.72 -3.18 13.05
C LYS A 90 30.50 -2.29 14.28
N HIS A 91 29.32 -2.29 14.86
CA HIS A 91 28.98 -1.49 16.05
C HIS A 91 29.33 -2.16 17.37
N ASN A 92 29.79 -3.42 17.36
CA ASN A 92 30.01 -4.26 18.53
C ASN A 92 28.74 -4.49 19.37
N GLU A 93 27.58 -4.58 18.72
CA GLU A 93 26.25 -4.69 19.35
C GLU A 93 25.61 -6.08 19.10
N LYS A 94 26.43 -7.14 19.05
CA LYS A 94 25.96 -8.51 18.76
C LYS A 94 24.89 -9.02 19.73
N SER A 95 24.85 -8.49 20.95
CA SER A 95 23.83 -8.82 21.95
C SER A 95 22.42 -8.40 21.54
N ILE A 96 22.27 -7.54 20.54
CA ILE A 96 20.97 -7.11 19.98
C ILE A 96 20.47 -8.11 18.92
N LEU A 97 21.33 -9.00 18.42
CA LEU A 97 20.98 -9.98 17.38
C LEU A 97 19.74 -10.84 17.72
N PRO A 98 19.54 -11.33 18.96
CA PRO A 98 18.31 -12.03 19.31
C PRO A 98 17.05 -11.17 19.15
N ALA A 99 17.13 -9.87 19.46
CA ALA A 99 16.02 -8.94 19.29
C ALA A 99 15.74 -8.62 17.81
N LEU A 100 16.72 -8.75 16.92
CA LEU A 100 16.52 -8.68 15.47
C LEU A 100 15.92 -9.98 14.92
N ILE A 101 16.42 -11.14 15.36
CA ILE A 101 15.98 -12.46 14.86
C ILE A 101 14.58 -12.81 15.36
N ALA A 102 14.23 -12.50 16.60
CA ALA A 102 12.94 -12.90 17.17
C ALA A 102 11.73 -12.38 16.35
N PRO A 103 11.64 -11.10 15.95
CA PRO A 103 10.58 -10.63 15.06
C PRO A 103 10.57 -11.31 13.68
N LEU A 104 11.75 -11.63 13.13
CA LEU A 104 11.86 -12.36 11.85
C LEU A 104 11.30 -13.78 11.94
N LEU A 105 11.50 -14.47 13.08
CA LEU A 105 10.99 -15.82 13.32
C LEU A 105 9.51 -15.83 13.67
N ILE A 106 9.05 -14.87 14.48
CA ILE A 106 7.66 -14.80 14.96
C ILE A 106 6.74 -14.28 13.85
N ASN A 107 7.17 -13.24 13.13
CA ASN A 107 6.37 -12.65 12.07
C ASN A 107 6.72 -13.26 10.71
N ILE A 108 6.04 -14.36 10.38
CA ILE A 108 6.22 -15.11 9.14
C ILE A 108 6.05 -14.26 7.87
N ASN A 109 5.38 -13.11 7.96
CA ASN A 109 5.22 -12.18 6.84
C ASN A 109 6.57 -11.69 6.29
N TYR A 110 7.59 -11.53 7.13
CA TYR A 110 8.93 -11.13 6.66
C TYR A 110 9.52 -12.11 5.65
N PHE A 111 9.14 -13.38 5.73
CA PHE A 111 9.52 -14.42 4.78
C PHE A 111 8.51 -14.54 3.63
N TYR A 112 7.20 -14.57 3.94
CA TYR A 112 6.15 -14.80 2.94
C TYR A 112 6.03 -13.69 1.89
N TYR A 113 6.24 -12.42 2.25
CA TYR A 113 6.20 -11.34 1.28
C TYR A 113 7.30 -11.50 0.20
N PRO A 114 8.59 -11.64 0.55
CA PRO A 114 9.64 -11.94 -0.42
C PRO A 114 9.40 -13.22 -1.22
N THR A 115 9.01 -14.34 -0.59
CA THR A 115 8.75 -15.58 -1.33
C THR A 115 7.53 -15.48 -2.25
N GLY A 116 6.59 -14.58 -1.94
CA GLY A 116 5.44 -14.24 -2.77
C GLY A 116 5.76 -13.23 -3.89
N GLY A 117 7.02 -12.80 -4.02
CA GLY A 117 7.46 -11.89 -5.07
C GLY A 117 7.23 -10.40 -4.77
N VAL A 118 7.04 -10.02 -3.51
CA VAL A 118 6.89 -8.61 -3.11
C VAL A 118 8.26 -7.95 -2.96
N PRO A 119 8.54 -6.84 -3.69
CA PRO A 119 9.90 -6.29 -3.83
C PRO A 119 10.33 -5.39 -2.66
N ASP A 120 9.52 -5.22 -1.62
CA ASP A 120 9.79 -4.24 -0.55
C ASP A 120 11.14 -4.44 0.14
N VAL A 121 11.55 -5.69 0.38
CA VAL A 121 12.84 -5.96 1.01
C VAL A 121 14.05 -5.47 0.20
N ILE A 122 13.89 -5.29 -1.12
CA ILE A 122 14.96 -4.82 -2.02
C ILE A 122 15.26 -3.34 -1.74
N TRP A 123 14.24 -2.49 -1.61
CA TRP A 123 14.48 -1.07 -1.29
C TRP A 123 15.09 -0.93 0.11
N VAL A 124 14.71 -1.80 1.05
CA VAL A 124 15.22 -1.83 2.42
C VAL A 124 16.70 -2.17 2.43
N PHE A 125 17.12 -3.19 1.68
CA PHE A 125 18.53 -3.56 1.53
C PHE A 125 19.38 -2.36 1.09
N PHE A 126 18.99 -1.72 -0.02
CA PHE A 126 19.72 -0.57 -0.54
C PHE A 126 19.70 0.63 0.40
N LEU A 127 18.60 0.83 1.13
CA LEU A 127 18.51 1.91 2.10
C LEU A 127 19.40 1.68 3.34
N LEU A 128 19.44 0.45 3.86
CA LEU A 128 20.38 0.06 4.92
C LEU A 128 21.83 0.21 4.49
N LEU A 129 22.16 -0.16 3.24
CA LEU A 129 23.49 0.04 2.68
C LEU A 129 23.82 1.53 2.59
N SER A 130 22.86 2.38 2.21
CA SER A 130 23.03 3.83 2.23
C SER A 130 23.33 4.32 3.65
N LEU A 131 22.46 4.02 4.61
CA LEU A 131 22.54 4.52 5.99
C LEU A 131 23.85 4.10 6.69
N SER A 132 24.30 2.87 6.46
CA SER A 132 25.51 2.30 7.10
C SER A 132 26.84 2.68 6.40
N SER A 133 26.77 3.26 5.20
CA SER A 133 27.96 3.64 4.43
C SER A 133 28.65 4.87 5.00
N ASN A 134 29.97 4.80 5.14
CA ASN A 134 30.81 5.93 5.52
C ASN A 134 31.18 6.83 4.31
N ASN A 135 31.03 6.32 3.09
CA ASN A 135 31.38 7.05 1.87
C ASN A 135 30.12 7.73 1.30
N ASP A 136 30.16 9.06 1.19
CA ASP A 136 29.02 9.87 0.72
C ASP A 136 28.59 9.55 -0.72
N THR A 137 29.52 9.11 -1.60
CA THR A 137 29.19 8.63 -2.95
C THR A 137 28.38 7.35 -2.87
N LEU A 138 28.89 6.32 -2.19
CA LEU A 138 28.19 5.04 -2.06
C LEU A 138 26.86 5.20 -1.35
N ARG A 139 26.79 6.09 -0.34
CA ARG A 139 25.55 6.46 0.34
C ARG A 139 24.52 6.99 -0.65
N GLY A 140 24.93 7.92 -1.52
CA GLY A 140 24.07 8.51 -2.55
C GLY A 140 23.60 7.48 -3.57
N ILE A 141 24.52 6.67 -4.11
CA ILE A 141 24.21 5.60 -5.08
C ILE A 141 23.21 4.60 -4.48
N ALA A 142 23.48 4.10 -3.27
CA ALA A 142 22.61 3.12 -2.62
C ALA A 142 21.21 3.70 -2.33
N TYR A 143 21.11 4.97 -1.94
CA TYR A 143 19.82 5.63 -1.78
C TYR A 143 19.08 5.78 -3.13
N GLY A 144 19.78 6.17 -4.20
CA GLY A 144 19.22 6.25 -5.55
C GLY A 144 18.72 4.90 -6.06
N LEU A 145 19.43 3.81 -5.76
CA LEU A 145 18.96 2.43 -6.04
C LEU A 145 17.67 2.14 -5.27
N SER A 146 17.65 2.42 -3.96
CA SER A 146 16.46 2.22 -3.12
C SER A 146 15.22 2.95 -3.69
N ALA A 147 15.37 4.24 -3.99
CA ALA A 147 14.30 5.05 -4.60
C ALA A 147 13.92 4.62 -6.02
N SER A 148 14.78 3.87 -6.71
CA SER A 148 14.49 3.31 -8.04
C SER A 148 13.74 1.97 -7.96
N VAL A 149 13.66 1.33 -6.78
CA VAL A 149 12.84 0.12 -6.58
C VAL A 149 11.40 0.49 -6.26
N LYS A 150 11.22 1.50 -5.40
CA LYS A 150 9.90 1.93 -4.91
C LYS A 150 9.95 3.40 -4.51
N GLN A 151 8.80 4.04 -4.44
CA GLN A 151 8.63 5.45 -4.03
C GLN A 151 8.76 5.67 -2.51
N PHE A 152 8.61 4.63 -1.70
CA PHE A 152 8.60 4.70 -0.22
C PHE A 152 9.87 5.35 0.38
N PRO A 153 11.10 5.00 -0.07
CA PRO A 153 12.33 5.65 0.38
C PRO A 153 12.34 7.17 0.21
N LEU A 154 11.58 7.74 -0.74
CA LEU A 154 11.55 9.19 -0.98
C LEU A 154 10.99 9.97 0.21
N ALA A 155 10.09 9.38 1.00
CA ALA A 155 9.59 9.98 2.23
C ALA A 155 10.72 10.20 3.26
N LEU A 156 11.82 9.43 3.16
CA LEU A 156 12.95 9.57 4.06
C LEU A 156 13.89 10.73 3.66
N LEU A 157 13.81 11.23 2.42
CA LEU A 157 14.77 12.20 1.87
C LEU A 157 14.95 13.46 2.71
N PRO A 158 13.89 14.16 3.17
CA PRO A 158 14.08 15.41 3.90
C PRO A 158 14.80 15.19 5.22
N PHE A 159 14.42 14.13 5.96
CA PHE A 159 15.09 13.75 7.20
C PHE A 159 16.55 13.37 6.95
N TYR A 160 16.83 12.65 5.87
CA TYR A 160 18.19 12.24 5.54
C TYR A 160 19.07 13.46 5.23
N ILE A 161 18.58 14.41 4.45
CA ILE A 161 19.30 15.66 4.14
C ILE A 161 19.55 16.46 5.42
N ILE A 162 18.54 16.61 6.29
CA ILE A 162 18.67 17.31 7.57
C ILE A 162 19.74 16.63 8.44
N TYR A 163 19.71 15.30 8.56
CA TYR A 163 20.70 14.52 9.29
C TYR A 163 22.11 14.74 8.76
N LEU A 164 22.33 14.60 7.44
CA LEU A 164 23.64 14.81 6.83
C LEU A 164 24.15 16.23 7.03
N TYR A 165 23.28 17.23 6.89
CA TYR A 165 23.62 18.63 7.14
C TYR A 165 24.04 18.87 8.59
N LYS A 166 23.26 18.38 9.56
CA LYS A 166 23.53 18.57 11.00
C LYS A 166 24.77 17.80 11.48
N GLU A 167 25.04 16.61 10.93
CA GLU A 167 26.26 15.84 11.18
C GLU A 167 27.47 16.31 10.35
N ARG A 168 27.35 17.43 9.61
CA ARG A 168 28.42 18.00 8.77
C ARG A 168 28.97 17.01 7.72
N LYS A 169 28.14 16.09 7.25
CA LYS A 169 28.44 15.18 6.13
C LYS A 169 28.10 15.84 4.79
N ASN A 170 28.64 15.33 3.68
CA ASN A 170 28.45 15.96 2.37
C ASN A 170 27.08 15.63 1.76
N TYR A 171 26.04 16.32 2.22
CA TYR A 171 24.66 16.15 1.72
C TYR A 171 24.51 16.50 0.23
N LYS A 172 25.33 17.40 -0.31
CA LYS A 172 25.32 17.76 -1.74
C LYS A 172 25.81 16.59 -2.59
N LYS A 173 26.92 15.97 -2.21
CA LYS A 173 27.48 14.80 -2.88
C LYS A 173 26.51 13.62 -2.80
N PHE A 174 25.93 13.37 -1.62
CA PHE A 174 24.85 12.42 -1.45
C PHE A 174 23.71 12.66 -2.45
N SER A 175 23.15 13.88 -2.46
CA SER A 175 22.00 14.25 -3.31
C SER A 175 22.32 14.10 -4.81
N LEU A 176 23.52 14.51 -5.23
CA LEU A 176 23.98 14.39 -6.62
C LEU A 176 24.01 12.92 -7.06
N TYR A 177 24.69 12.05 -6.29
CA TYR A 177 24.78 10.64 -6.67
C TYR A 177 23.44 9.91 -6.57
N SER A 178 22.59 10.28 -5.61
CA SER A 178 21.22 9.78 -5.55
C SER A 178 20.41 10.15 -6.80
N ALA A 179 20.46 11.40 -7.22
CA ALA A 179 19.78 11.87 -8.42
C ALA A 179 20.34 11.21 -9.69
N LEU A 180 21.66 11.12 -9.83
CA LEU A 180 22.31 10.48 -10.97
C LEU A 180 21.94 9.00 -11.08
N THR A 181 21.96 8.25 -9.98
CA THR A 181 21.57 6.84 -9.98
C THR A 181 20.09 6.66 -10.30
N PHE A 182 19.22 7.49 -9.71
CA PHE A 182 17.78 7.45 -10.01
C PHE A 182 17.51 7.74 -11.49
N LEU A 183 18.11 8.79 -12.04
CA LEU A 183 17.95 9.17 -13.45
C LEU A 183 18.61 8.17 -14.40
N PHE A 184 19.71 7.54 -14.02
CA PHE A 184 20.32 6.49 -14.83
C PHE A 184 19.36 5.31 -15.04
N LEU A 185 18.67 4.89 -13.98
CA LEU A 185 17.76 3.74 -14.04
C LEU A 185 16.40 4.09 -14.62
N ASN A 186 15.87 5.27 -14.29
CA ASN A 186 14.49 5.66 -14.63
C ASN A 186 14.41 6.61 -15.82
N GLY A 187 15.49 7.33 -16.13
CA GLY A 187 15.50 8.44 -17.09
C GLY A 187 15.06 8.03 -18.48
N TYR A 188 15.44 6.85 -18.95
CA TYR A 188 14.98 6.29 -20.23
C TYR A 188 13.43 6.25 -20.31
N PHE A 189 12.77 5.71 -19.27
CA PHE A 189 11.31 5.58 -19.23
C PHE A 189 10.59 6.91 -18.98
N ILE A 190 11.22 7.79 -18.19
CA ILE A 190 10.74 9.16 -17.98
C ILE A 190 10.75 9.94 -19.31
N ILE A 191 11.80 9.82 -20.10
CA ILE A 191 11.93 10.54 -21.37
C ILE A 191 10.94 10.00 -22.41
N LEU A 192 10.82 8.67 -22.53
CA LEU A 192 9.92 8.07 -23.53
C LEU A 192 8.44 8.24 -23.20
N SER A 193 8.07 8.28 -21.93
CA SER A 193 6.67 8.27 -21.50
C SER A 193 6.46 8.97 -20.15
N PRO A 194 6.72 10.29 -20.05
CA PRO A 194 6.73 11.00 -18.77
C PRO A 194 5.38 10.95 -18.07
N PHE A 195 4.29 11.20 -18.81
CA PHE A 195 2.93 11.16 -18.26
C PHE A 195 2.60 9.79 -17.67
N TYR A 196 2.82 8.71 -18.42
CA TYR A 196 2.51 7.36 -17.95
C TYR A 196 3.39 6.96 -16.76
N TYR A 197 4.69 7.24 -16.81
CA TYR A 197 5.62 6.94 -15.73
C TYR A 197 5.19 7.57 -14.40
N PHE A 198 4.92 8.88 -14.38
CA PHE A 198 4.53 9.56 -13.13
C PHE A 198 3.11 9.21 -12.69
N ARG A 199 2.17 9.07 -13.62
CA ARG A 199 0.80 8.64 -13.30
C ARG A 199 0.81 7.26 -12.64
N ASP A 200 1.61 6.33 -13.14
CA ASP A 200 1.60 4.95 -12.67
C ASP A 200 2.32 4.79 -11.33
N ILE A 201 3.42 5.52 -11.10
CA ILE A 201 4.09 5.53 -9.77
C ILE A 201 3.19 6.13 -8.69
N LEU A 202 2.38 7.13 -9.02
CA LEU A 202 1.42 7.74 -8.09
C LEU A 202 0.10 6.96 -7.99
N TYR A 203 -0.11 5.96 -8.85
CA TYR A 203 -1.36 5.21 -8.96
C TYR A 203 -1.84 4.59 -7.64
N PRO A 204 -0.97 4.02 -6.77
CA PRO A 204 -1.41 3.47 -5.49
C PRO A 204 -2.17 4.49 -4.62
N VAL A 205 -1.84 5.77 -4.73
CA VAL A 205 -2.48 6.86 -3.97
C VAL A 205 -3.65 7.47 -4.75
N THR A 206 -3.48 7.70 -6.06
CA THR A 206 -4.44 8.45 -6.88
C THR A 206 -5.61 7.60 -7.37
N ALA A 207 -5.42 6.30 -7.59
CA ALA A 207 -6.44 5.43 -8.16
C ALA A 207 -7.54 5.08 -7.15
N SER A 208 -8.74 4.80 -7.67
CA SER A 208 -9.88 4.35 -6.87
C SER A 208 -9.76 2.85 -6.59
N LEU A 209 -8.75 2.46 -5.82
CA LEU A 209 -8.54 1.07 -5.41
C LEU A 209 -9.52 0.70 -4.30
N ILE A 210 -9.96 -0.55 -4.29
CA ILE A 210 -10.74 -1.08 -3.17
C ILE A 210 -9.94 -0.95 -1.87
N GLY A 211 -10.63 -0.51 -0.81
CA GLY A 211 -10.06 -0.35 0.51
C GLY A 211 -9.72 -1.69 1.15
N ILE A 212 -8.43 -1.87 1.46
CA ILE A 212 -7.88 -2.89 2.34
C ILE A 212 -6.73 -2.26 3.12
N GLY A 213 -6.47 -2.72 4.35
CA GLY A 213 -5.29 -2.25 5.07
C GLY A 213 -5.29 -2.51 6.56
N PHE A 214 -4.28 -1.93 7.21
CA PHE A 214 -3.92 -2.13 8.62
C PHE A 214 -3.93 -0.85 9.46
N GLY A 215 -4.27 0.29 8.88
CA GLY A 215 -4.28 1.60 9.53
C GLY A 215 -5.67 2.10 9.90
N PRO A 216 -5.80 3.36 10.34
CA PRO A 216 -7.08 3.95 10.73
C PRO A 216 -8.13 3.97 9.61
N SER A 217 -7.72 3.83 8.35
CA SER A 217 -8.63 3.76 7.21
C SER A 217 -9.59 2.55 7.24
N VAL A 218 -9.27 1.50 7.99
CA VAL A 218 -10.14 0.33 8.20
C VAL A 218 -11.51 0.73 8.75
N PHE A 219 -11.57 1.76 9.61
CA PHE A 219 -12.86 2.24 10.12
C PHE A 219 -13.75 2.82 9.00
N SER A 220 -13.14 3.41 7.97
CA SER A 220 -13.86 4.00 6.85
C SER A 220 -14.34 2.95 5.85
N PHE A 221 -13.42 2.18 5.25
CA PHE A 221 -13.79 1.17 4.24
C PHE A 221 -14.36 -0.13 4.86
N GLY A 222 -14.35 -0.28 6.18
CA GLY A 222 -15.02 -1.36 6.90
C GLY A 222 -16.46 -1.05 7.32
N GLY A 223 -16.97 0.15 6.98
CA GLY A 223 -18.35 0.55 7.26
C GLY A 223 -18.65 0.97 8.70
N ILE A 224 -17.64 1.12 9.56
CA ILE A 224 -17.83 1.48 10.99
C ILE A 224 -18.01 2.99 11.16
N PHE A 225 -17.10 3.78 10.58
CA PHE A 225 -17.12 5.23 10.64
C PHE A 225 -16.51 5.80 9.36
N TYR A 226 -17.38 6.20 8.43
CA TYR A 226 -16.92 6.67 7.12
C TYR A 226 -16.10 7.95 7.23
N VAL A 227 -14.91 7.92 6.64
CA VAL A 227 -14.06 9.09 6.47
C VAL A 227 -13.63 9.13 5.01
N TYR A 228 -13.90 10.25 4.34
CA TYR A 228 -13.62 10.40 2.92
C TYR A 228 -12.13 10.19 2.61
N LYS A 229 -11.82 9.52 1.50
CA LYS A 229 -10.45 9.10 1.12
C LYS A 229 -9.43 10.25 1.20
N GLN A 230 -9.81 11.47 0.83
CA GLN A 230 -8.95 12.65 0.78
C GLN A 230 -8.44 13.07 2.17
N PHE A 231 -9.18 12.78 3.24
CA PHE A 231 -8.70 12.99 4.61
C PHE A 231 -7.35 12.30 4.84
N PHE A 232 -7.20 11.06 4.37
CA PHE A 232 -6.01 10.25 4.59
C PHE A 232 -4.78 10.86 3.91
N LEU A 233 -4.94 11.41 2.71
CA LEU A 233 -3.87 12.16 2.05
C LEU A 233 -3.48 13.42 2.85
N VAL A 234 -4.46 14.18 3.33
CA VAL A 234 -4.22 15.37 4.16
C VAL A 234 -3.53 14.99 5.47
N ALA A 235 -3.96 13.90 6.11
CA ALA A 235 -3.37 13.39 7.33
C ALA A 235 -1.91 12.98 7.13
N MET A 236 -1.59 12.26 6.04
CA MET A 236 -0.21 11.92 5.68
C MET A 236 0.67 13.18 5.57
N ILE A 237 0.19 14.21 4.85
CA ILE A 237 0.94 15.47 4.68
C ILE A 237 1.14 16.18 6.02
N LEU A 238 0.09 16.27 6.85
CA LEU A 238 0.16 16.92 8.16
C LEU A 238 1.12 16.20 9.12
N VAL A 239 1.06 14.87 9.16
CA VAL A 239 1.98 14.05 9.96
C VAL A 239 3.41 14.25 9.47
N PHE A 240 3.64 14.17 8.16
CA PHE A 240 4.97 14.36 7.57
C PHE A 240 5.58 15.74 7.90
N ILE A 241 4.80 16.82 7.75
CA ILE A 241 5.26 18.18 8.10
C ILE A 241 5.52 18.28 9.61
N SER A 242 4.64 17.73 10.45
CA SER A 242 4.80 17.73 11.91
C SER A 242 6.08 17.00 12.32
N GLU A 243 6.37 15.86 11.71
CA GLU A 243 7.58 15.07 11.96
C GLU A 243 8.84 15.78 11.51
N ILE A 244 8.85 16.43 10.34
CA ILE A 244 9.98 17.25 9.88
C ILE A 244 10.24 18.37 10.88
N TYR A 245 9.18 19.06 11.32
CA TYR A 245 9.29 20.12 12.32
C TYR A 245 9.88 19.61 13.65
N VAL A 246 9.38 18.48 14.16
CA VAL A 246 9.92 17.83 15.36
C VAL A 246 11.38 17.44 15.15
N PHE A 247 11.74 16.83 14.03
CA PHE A 247 13.11 16.43 13.75
C PHE A 247 14.07 17.62 13.69
N MET A 248 13.68 18.72 13.05
CA MET A 248 14.51 19.91 12.93
C MET A 248 14.74 20.58 14.29
N THR A 249 13.69 20.69 15.10
CA THR A 249 13.72 21.42 16.38
C THR A 249 14.30 20.59 17.53
N LYS A 250 14.14 19.26 17.47
CA LYS A 250 14.60 18.29 18.47
C LYS A 250 15.63 17.32 17.91
N TYR A 251 16.43 17.78 16.94
CA TYR A 251 17.40 16.96 16.23
C TYR A 251 18.27 16.07 17.13
N ARG A 252 18.83 16.64 18.21
CA ARG A 252 19.71 15.91 19.14
C ARG A 252 19.03 14.70 19.79
N ASP A 253 17.71 14.78 19.97
CA ASP A 253 16.91 13.78 20.64
C ASP A 253 16.54 12.64 19.70
N PHE A 254 16.28 12.95 18.43
CA PHE A 254 15.80 11.99 17.43
C PHE A 254 16.86 11.55 16.41
N LYS A 255 18.13 11.97 16.54
CA LYS A 255 19.18 11.68 15.56
C LYS A 255 19.44 10.20 15.27
N LEU A 256 19.00 9.29 16.15
CA LEU A 256 19.11 7.83 15.97
C LEU A 256 17.81 7.16 15.52
N ASP A 257 16.67 7.86 15.64
CA ASP A 257 15.33 7.27 15.51
C ASP A 257 14.54 7.84 14.30
N TRP A 258 15.04 8.90 13.66
CA TRP A 258 14.38 9.61 12.55
C TRP A 258 14.01 8.73 11.37
N VAL A 259 14.69 7.59 11.18
CA VAL A 259 14.38 6.63 10.11
C VAL A 259 13.04 5.94 10.28
N VAL A 260 12.44 6.02 11.47
CA VAL A 260 11.11 5.48 11.75
C VAL A 260 10.00 6.47 11.40
N PHE A 261 10.29 7.77 11.28
CA PHE A 261 9.25 8.80 11.10
C PHE A 261 8.30 8.50 9.93
N PRO A 262 8.78 8.15 8.71
CA PRO A 262 7.89 7.77 7.62
C PRO A 262 6.89 6.64 7.93
N TYR A 263 7.16 5.76 8.91
CA TYR A 263 6.18 4.76 9.37
C TYR A 263 4.84 5.40 9.74
N PHE A 264 4.85 6.49 10.50
CA PHE A 264 3.61 7.15 10.94
C PHE A 264 2.94 7.88 9.79
N VAL A 265 3.69 8.39 8.81
CA VAL A 265 3.10 8.92 7.58
C VAL A 265 2.33 7.83 6.85
N PHE A 266 2.96 6.70 6.55
CA PHE A 266 2.32 5.62 5.79
C PHE A 266 1.20 4.91 6.57
N LEU A 267 1.19 4.99 7.90
CA LEU A 267 0.07 4.49 8.72
C LEU A 267 -1.26 5.17 8.35
N PHE A 268 -1.23 6.41 7.88
CA PHE A 268 -2.40 7.15 7.44
C PHE A 268 -2.72 6.98 5.95
N GLU A 269 -2.02 6.11 5.21
CA GLU A 269 -2.39 5.82 3.83
C GLU A 269 -3.76 5.11 3.77
N TYR A 270 -4.65 5.58 2.86
CA TYR A 270 -6.00 5.02 2.75
C TYR A 270 -6.00 3.50 2.55
N ARG A 271 -5.02 3.01 1.77
CA ARG A 271 -4.81 1.59 1.49
C ARG A 271 -3.42 1.15 1.98
N VAL A 272 -3.23 1.13 3.30
CA VAL A 272 -1.95 0.74 3.92
C VAL A 272 -1.81 -0.77 4.06
N LEU A 273 -0.89 -1.38 3.31
CA LEU A 273 -0.57 -2.81 3.46
C LEU A 273 0.48 -3.05 4.55
N TRP A 274 0.49 -4.23 5.15
CA TRP A 274 1.42 -4.55 6.22
C TRP A 274 2.90 -4.44 5.80
N ASN A 275 3.22 -4.86 4.57
CA ASN A 275 4.58 -4.72 4.01
C ASN A 275 5.03 -3.26 3.85
N TYR A 276 4.12 -2.28 3.86
CA TYR A 276 4.47 -0.85 3.82
C TYR A 276 5.00 -0.35 5.17
N LEU A 277 4.72 -1.08 6.25
CA LEU A 277 5.01 -0.68 7.63
C LEU A 277 6.13 -1.51 8.27
N MET A 278 6.14 -2.82 8.05
CA MET A 278 6.97 -3.72 8.86
C MET A 278 8.49 -3.46 8.70
N TYR A 279 8.96 -3.15 7.49
CA TYR A 279 10.39 -3.02 7.24
C TYR A 279 11.04 -1.75 7.81
N TRP A 280 10.27 -0.72 8.18
CA TRP A 280 10.82 0.48 8.84
C TRP A 280 11.52 0.13 10.16
N SER A 281 11.10 -0.95 10.82
CA SER A 281 11.71 -1.44 12.06
C SER A 281 13.17 -1.89 11.92
N PHE A 282 13.65 -2.17 10.69
CA PHE A 282 15.04 -2.57 10.46
C PHE A 282 16.01 -1.40 10.38
N LEU A 283 15.53 -0.23 9.97
CA LEU A 283 16.38 0.92 9.69
C LEU A 283 17.13 1.46 10.92
N PRO A 284 16.55 1.49 12.14
CA PRO A 284 17.24 1.96 13.34
C PRO A 284 18.56 1.22 13.63
N TYR A 285 18.69 -0.05 13.25
CA TYR A 285 19.92 -0.82 13.45
C TYR A 285 21.12 -0.28 12.67
N SER A 286 20.90 0.60 11.68
CA SER A 286 21.98 1.26 10.92
C SER A 286 22.79 2.28 11.73
N PHE A 287 22.33 2.70 12.90
CA PHE A 287 23.03 3.64 13.75
C PHE A 287 23.71 2.94 14.94
N GLN A 288 24.80 3.53 15.42
CA GLN A 288 25.51 3.08 16.60
C GLN A 288 25.00 3.80 17.84
N GLY A 289 24.78 3.05 18.92
CA GLY A 289 24.46 3.60 20.24
C GLY A 289 23.01 3.36 20.66
N LYS A 290 22.80 3.28 21.97
CA LYS A 290 21.46 3.11 22.55
C LYS A 290 20.67 4.41 22.42
N SER A 291 19.45 4.32 21.87
CA SER A 291 18.45 5.37 22.09
C SER A 291 18.33 5.57 23.61
N ARG A 292 18.56 6.80 24.07
CA ARG A 292 18.55 7.07 25.51
C ARG A 292 17.12 6.86 26.00
N SER A 293 16.94 5.99 27.01
CA SER A 293 15.73 5.95 27.82
C SER A 293 15.41 7.38 28.25
N ARG A 294 14.29 7.92 27.75
CA ARG A 294 13.97 9.32 27.86
C ARG A 294 12.52 9.51 28.31
N LYS A 295 12.33 10.47 29.22
CA LYS A 295 11.02 11.03 29.53
C LYS A 295 10.64 12.04 28.44
N PHE A 296 9.47 11.85 27.83
CA PHE A 296 8.91 12.82 26.87
C PHE A 296 8.86 14.23 27.47
N LEU A 297 9.36 15.22 26.72
CA LEU A 297 9.28 16.61 27.16
C LEU A 297 7.85 17.13 26.97
N LYS A 298 7.37 18.00 27.88
CA LYS A 298 6.05 18.65 27.77
C LYS A 298 5.81 19.31 26.40
N SER A 299 6.87 19.86 25.77
CA SER A 299 6.78 20.48 24.45
C SER A 299 6.49 19.49 23.32
N GLU A 300 6.97 18.25 23.40
CA GLU A 300 6.70 17.20 22.40
C GLU A 300 5.29 16.66 22.55
N LEU A 301 4.87 16.44 23.79
CA LEU A 301 3.48 16.09 24.09
C LEU A 301 2.52 17.18 23.58
N LYS A 302 2.91 18.45 23.66
CA LYS A 302 2.12 19.56 23.11
C LYS A 302 2.01 19.49 21.59
N THR A 303 3.12 19.32 20.86
CA THR A 303 3.07 19.19 19.39
C THR A 303 2.23 17.99 18.98
N ALA A 304 2.46 16.82 19.59
CA ALA A 304 1.69 15.62 19.32
C ALA A 304 0.20 15.82 19.65
N ALA A 305 -0.14 16.44 20.79
CA ALA A 305 -1.52 16.73 21.16
C ALA A 305 -2.20 17.69 20.17
N ILE A 306 -1.51 18.76 19.73
CA ILE A 306 -2.04 19.69 18.73
C ILE A 306 -2.28 18.98 17.40
N SER A 307 -1.29 18.23 16.91
CA SER A 307 -1.44 17.45 15.67
C SER A 307 -2.60 16.45 15.78
N SER A 308 -2.72 15.74 16.90
CA SER A 308 -3.85 14.81 17.15
C SER A 308 -5.20 15.52 17.20
N LEU A 309 -5.30 16.68 17.85
CA LEU A 309 -6.54 17.47 17.88
C LEU A 309 -6.94 17.97 16.49
N ILE A 310 -5.97 18.41 15.68
CA ILE A 310 -6.20 18.78 14.28
C ILE A 310 -6.70 17.57 13.49
N LEU A 311 -6.04 16.42 13.63
CA LEU A 311 -6.45 15.19 12.94
C LEU A 311 -7.87 14.78 13.34
N ILE A 312 -8.22 14.77 14.63
CA ILE A 312 -9.57 14.43 15.10
C ILE A 312 -10.61 15.42 14.53
N SER A 313 -10.31 16.72 14.58
CA SER A 313 -11.21 17.76 14.05
C SER A 313 -11.44 17.58 12.54
N LEU A 314 -10.37 17.29 11.79
CA LEU A 314 -10.46 17.00 10.36
C LEU A 314 -11.22 15.70 10.10
N THR A 315 -11.02 14.65 10.89
CA THR A 315 -11.79 13.40 10.77
C THR A 315 -13.29 13.66 10.88
N LEU A 316 -13.71 14.44 11.89
CA LEU A 316 -15.11 14.81 12.06
C LEU A 316 -15.62 15.68 10.90
N PHE A 317 -14.83 16.67 10.47
CA PHE A 317 -15.15 17.50 9.31
C PHE A 317 -15.38 16.64 8.05
N TYR A 318 -14.46 15.73 7.73
CA TYR A 318 -14.57 14.87 6.55
C TYR A 318 -15.65 13.81 6.70
N HIS A 319 -15.97 13.34 7.89
CA HIS A 319 -17.10 12.43 8.10
C HIS A 319 -18.42 13.13 7.77
N PHE A 320 -18.73 14.25 8.45
CA PHE A 320 -20.03 14.89 8.32
C PHE A 320 -20.25 15.56 6.96
N ASN A 321 -19.20 16.12 6.35
CA ASN A 321 -19.32 16.75 5.03
C ASN A 321 -19.38 15.77 3.87
N PHE A 322 -19.07 14.48 4.07
CA PHE A 322 -19.00 13.50 2.99
C PHE A 322 -19.78 12.21 3.25
N SER A 323 -20.56 12.13 4.33
CA SER A 323 -21.39 10.97 4.67
C SER A 323 -22.43 10.62 3.59
N PHE A 324 -22.77 11.57 2.71
CA PHE A 324 -23.61 11.28 1.54
C PHE A 324 -23.01 10.21 0.62
N TYR A 325 -21.68 10.01 0.60
CA TYR A 325 -21.07 8.92 -0.18
C TYR A 325 -21.47 7.52 0.33
N THR A 326 -21.90 7.41 1.58
CA THR A 326 -22.38 6.14 2.16
C THR A 326 -23.89 5.99 2.21
N HIS A 327 -24.62 7.10 2.14
CA HIS A 327 -26.08 7.09 2.24
C HIS A 327 -26.79 7.17 0.89
N SER A 328 -26.07 7.32 -0.23
CA SER A 328 -26.72 7.46 -1.55
C SER A 328 -27.06 6.14 -2.23
N VAL A 329 -26.49 5.02 -1.78
CA VAL A 329 -26.76 3.68 -2.32
C VAL A 329 -27.41 2.85 -1.23
N HIS A 330 -28.60 2.33 -1.52
CA HIS A 330 -29.32 1.44 -0.60
C HIS A 330 -29.43 0.05 -1.20
N VAL A 331 -29.31 -0.95 -0.34
CA VAL A 331 -29.30 -2.36 -0.71
C VAL A 331 -30.18 -3.11 0.27
N GLU A 332 -31.19 -3.78 -0.27
CA GLU A 332 -32.08 -4.65 0.47
C GLU A 332 -31.97 -6.07 -0.09
N VAL A 333 -31.93 -7.05 0.80
CA VAL A 333 -31.85 -8.46 0.42
C VAL A 333 -33.27 -9.00 0.26
N LEU A 334 -33.59 -9.46 -0.94
CA LEU A 334 -34.90 -10.03 -1.26
C LEU A 334 -34.91 -11.54 -1.09
N LYS A 335 -33.84 -12.20 -1.53
CA LYS A 335 -33.72 -13.66 -1.47
C LYS A 335 -32.27 -14.09 -1.42
N MET A 336 -31.98 -15.13 -0.65
CA MET A 336 -30.68 -15.79 -0.62
C MET A 336 -30.82 -17.21 -1.17
N GLN A 337 -29.84 -17.66 -1.95
CA GLN A 337 -29.75 -19.04 -2.43
C GLN A 337 -28.53 -19.72 -1.82
N GLU A 338 -28.76 -20.93 -1.33
CA GLU A 338 -27.80 -21.74 -0.61
C GLU A 338 -27.78 -23.16 -1.16
N VAL A 339 -26.59 -23.75 -1.23
CA VAL A 339 -26.39 -25.18 -1.48
C VAL A 339 -25.37 -25.67 -0.46
N GLU A 340 -25.71 -26.74 0.28
CA GLU A 340 -24.80 -27.40 1.24
C GLU A 340 -24.18 -26.45 2.29
N GLY A 341 -24.94 -25.54 2.89
CA GLY A 341 -24.39 -24.64 3.90
C GLY A 341 -23.58 -23.47 3.34
N ARG A 342 -23.58 -23.27 2.00
CA ARG A 342 -22.82 -22.21 1.32
C ARG A 342 -23.74 -21.33 0.48
N VAL A 343 -23.54 -20.02 0.62
CA VAL A 343 -24.31 -19.03 -0.14
C VAL A 343 -23.63 -18.78 -1.48
N TYR A 344 -24.34 -19.03 -2.59
CA TYR A 344 -23.77 -18.89 -3.93
C TYR A 344 -24.43 -17.79 -4.78
N SER A 345 -25.66 -17.36 -4.41
CA SER A 345 -26.39 -16.29 -5.11
C SER A 345 -27.28 -15.52 -4.15
N ILE A 346 -27.41 -14.20 -4.36
CA ILE A 346 -28.29 -13.32 -3.57
C ILE A 346 -29.02 -12.38 -4.52
N LEU A 347 -30.34 -12.30 -4.37
CA LEU A 347 -31.20 -11.36 -5.06
C LEU A 347 -31.37 -10.10 -4.20
N LEU A 348 -31.06 -8.95 -4.77
CA LEU A 348 -31.03 -7.65 -4.11
C LEU A 348 -31.97 -6.67 -4.79
N ASN A 349 -32.56 -5.76 -4.02
CA ASN A 349 -33.08 -4.50 -4.52
C ASN A 349 -32.02 -3.43 -4.26
N VAL A 350 -31.51 -2.82 -5.33
CA VAL A 350 -30.45 -1.81 -5.25
C VAL A 350 -30.99 -0.49 -5.78
N SER A 351 -30.96 0.55 -4.95
CA SER A 351 -31.42 1.89 -5.32
C SER A 351 -30.32 2.93 -5.17
N TYR A 352 -30.31 3.92 -6.05
CA TYR A 352 -29.38 5.04 -6.02
C TYR A 352 -30.13 6.37 -5.93
N ASP A 353 -30.06 7.02 -4.78
CA ASP A 353 -30.72 8.30 -4.49
C ASP A 353 -29.71 9.33 -3.93
N PRO A 354 -28.88 9.93 -4.80
CA PRO A 354 -27.91 10.92 -4.39
C PRO A 354 -28.57 12.27 -4.04
N ASN A 355 -28.44 12.66 -2.78
CA ASN A 355 -28.94 13.95 -2.27
C ASN A 355 -28.03 15.16 -2.60
N VAL A 356 -26.91 14.95 -3.29
CA VAL A 356 -25.93 16.00 -3.62
C VAL A 356 -25.60 15.99 -5.11
N SER A 357 -25.48 17.18 -5.71
CA SER A 357 -25.20 17.35 -7.15
C SER A 357 -23.79 16.97 -7.59
N THR A 358 -22.85 16.83 -6.64
CA THR A 358 -21.45 16.45 -6.91
C THR A 358 -21.28 14.96 -7.18
N LEU A 359 -22.30 14.15 -6.90
CA LEU A 359 -22.30 12.72 -7.16
C LEU A 359 -22.63 12.41 -8.64
N PRO A 360 -22.12 11.29 -9.19
CA PRO A 360 -22.31 10.95 -10.59
C PRO A 360 -23.80 10.76 -10.94
N SER A 361 -24.21 11.14 -12.15
CA SER A 361 -25.60 10.99 -12.60
C SER A 361 -26.03 9.53 -12.81
N ARG A 362 -25.05 8.64 -13.00
CA ARG A 362 -25.23 7.18 -13.13
C ARG A 362 -24.07 6.47 -12.45
N ILE A 363 -24.35 5.29 -11.90
CA ILE A 363 -23.36 4.41 -11.29
C ILE A 363 -23.46 3.01 -11.87
N PHE A 364 -22.39 2.24 -11.77
CA PHE A 364 -22.41 0.81 -12.08
C PHE A 364 -22.03 0.04 -10.80
N PRO A 365 -23.01 -0.37 -9.98
CA PRO A 365 -22.74 -0.92 -8.65
C PRO A 365 -21.96 -2.23 -8.75
N GLN A 366 -20.86 -2.31 -8.01
CA GLN A 366 -20.03 -3.49 -7.84
C GLN A 366 -20.22 -4.06 -6.44
N PHE A 367 -19.98 -5.36 -6.26
CA PHE A 367 -20.31 -6.06 -5.02
C PHE A 367 -19.15 -6.92 -4.54
N ARG A 368 -18.88 -6.85 -3.23
CA ARG A 368 -18.03 -7.84 -2.56
C ARG A 368 -18.66 -8.32 -1.27
N ILE A 369 -18.40 -9.59 -0.95
CA ILE A 369 -18.85 -10.22 0.28
C ILE A 369 -17.71 -10.25 1.29
N LEU A 370 -18.01 -9.83 2.51
CA LEU A 370 -17.10 -9.80 3.66
C LEU A 370 -17.67 -10.71 4.76
N PRO A 371 -17.37 -12.02 4.73
CA PRO A 371 -17.83 -12.94 5.76
C PRO A 371 -17.14 -12.70 7.10
N ASN A 372 -17.86 -12.96 8.18
CA ASN A 372 -17.30 -13.03 9.53
C ASN A 372 -16.60 -14.38 9.76
N SER A 373 -15.67 -14.70 8.86
CA SER A 373 -14.84 -15.89 8.88
C SER A 373 -13.50 -15.57 8.20
N PRO A 374 -12.45 -16.38 8.41
CA PRO A 374 -11.21 -16.24 7.65
C PRO A 374 -11.49 -16.24 6.14
N MET A 375 -10.85 -15.32 5.42
CA MET A 375 -10.96 -15.20 3.97
C MET A 375 -9.65 -15.60 3.29
N ILE A 376 -9.76 -16.21 2.11
CA ILE A 376 -8.59 -16.54 1.27
C ILE A 376 -7.98 -15.31 0.57
N THR A 377 -8.67 -14.17 0.60
CA THR A 377 -8.25 -12.92 -0.04
C THR A 377 -8.56 -11.73 0.87
N ALA A 378 -7.62 -10.77 0.95
CA ALA A 378 -7.81 -9.53 1.69
C ALA A 378 -8.83 -8.60 1.03
N ASN A 379 -9.13 -8.79 -0.27
CA ASN A 379 -10.05 -7.93 -1.01
C ASN A 379 -11.53 -8.22 -0.70
N GLY A 380 -11.85 -9.28 0.04
CA GLY A 380 -13.20 -9.85 0.09
C GLY A 380 -13.53 -10.68 -1.14
N TYR A 381 -14.68 -11.35 -1.13
CA TYR A 381 -15.12 -12.15 -2.27
C TYR A 381 -15.82 -11.26 -3.29
N LEU A 382 -15.10 -10.93 -4.37
CA LEU A 382 -15.61 -10.11 -5.47
C LEU A 382 -16.66 -10.91 -6.24
N TRP A 383 -17.94 -10.56 -6.08
CA TRP A 383 -19.04 -11.27 -6.69
C TRP A 383 -19.44 -10.64 -8.02
N LYS A 384 -19.89 -11.47 -8.97
CA LYS A 384 -20.43 -11.00 -10.24
C LYS A 384 -21.86 -10.55 -10.03
N SER A 385 -22.32 -9.61 -10.85
CA SER A 385 -23.69 -9.14 -10.86
C SER A 385 -24.21 -9.03 -12.28
N ASN A 386 -25.53 -9.07 -12.44
CA ASN A 386 -26.23 -8.68 -13.66
C ASN A 386 -26.63 -7.19 -13.65
N ALA A 387 -26.10 -6.39 -12.72
CA ALA A 387 -26.44 -4.99 -12.57
C ALA A 387 -26.14 -4.20 -13.85
N THR A 388 -26.96 -3.20 -14.11
CA THR A 388 -26.76 -2.27 -15.23
C THR A 388 -26.32 -0.89 -14.72
N TRP A 389 -26.24 0.08 -15.62
CA TRP A 389 -26.01 1.47 -15.23
C TRP A 389 -27.24 2.04 -14.55
N LEU A 390 -27.18 2.15 -13.22
CA LEU A 390 -28.25 2.67 -12.39
C LEU A 390 -28.23 4.21 -12.40
N SER A 391 -29.35 4.83 -12.78
CA SER A 391 -29.48 6.29 -12.83
C SER A 391 -29.84 6.89 -11.47
N LYS A 392 -29.62 8.19 -11.32
CA LYS A 392 -30.11 8.94 -10.16
C LYS A 392 -31.61 8.70 -9.95
N ASN A 393 -31.99 8.44 -8.70
CA ASN A 393 -33.35 8.20 -8.21
C ASN A 393 -34.03 7.00 -8.88
N SER A 394 -33.25 5.97 -9.21
CA SER A 394 -33.75 4.72 -9.76
C SER A 394 -33.32 3.53 -8.92
N TRP A 395 -34.00 2.40 -9.14
CA TRP A 395 -33.71 1.12 -8.51
C TRP A 395 -33.70 0.00 -9.54
N GLU A 396 -33.04 -1.10 -9.21
CA GLU A 396 -32.95 -2.30 -10.03
C GLU A 396 -32.93 -3.55 -9.14
N ILE A 397 -33.53 -4.64 -9.61
CA ILE A 397 -33.36 -5.97 -9.01
C ILE A 397 -32.09 -6.59 -9.56
N VAL A 398 -31.12 -6.82 -8.69
CA VAL A 398 -29.81 -7.34 -9.03
C VAL A 398 -29.65 -8.72 -8.45
N ASN A 399 -29.29 -9.70 -9.29
CA ASN A 399 -28.77 -10.97 -8.81
C ASN A 399 -27.24 -10.91 -8.77
N ILE A 400 -26.68 -11.09 -7.58
CA ILE A 400 -25.25 -11.25 -7.40
C ILE A 400 -24.93 -12.73 -7.17
N SER A 401 -23.83 -13.22 -7.73
CA SER A 401 -23.42 -14.61 -7.58
C SER A 401 -21.91 -14.77 -7.48
N SER A 402 -21.51 -15.85 -6.79
CA SER A 402 -20.11 -16.20 -6.67
C SER A 402 -19.54 -16.59 -8.04
N PRO A 403 -18.39 -16.04 -8.47
CA PRO A 403 -17.76 -16.42 -9.73
C PRO A 403 -17.05 -17.77 -9.67
N ILE A 404 -16.71 -18.25 -8.47
CA ILE A 404 -15.96 -19.49 -8.19
C ILE A 404 -16.38 -20.04 -6.82
N SER A 405 -16.33 -21.36 -6.63
CA SER A 405 -16.78 -21.98 -5.38
C SER A 405 -16.03 -21.53 -4.13
N SER A 406 -14.76 -21.15 -4.25
CA SER A 406 -13.96 -20.64 -3.13
C SER A 406 -14.37 -19.26 -2.63
N PHE A 407 -15.24 -18.54 -3.36
CA PHE A 407 -15.83 -17.26 -2.98
C PHE A 407 -17.25 -17.40 -2.40
N GLU A 408 -17.71 -18.63 -2.19
CA GLU A 408 -18.98 -18.92 -1.53
C GLU A 408 -18.75 -18.99 -0.02
N PRO A 409 -19.22 -18.00 0.76
CA PRO A 409 -19.08 -18.07 2.21
C PRO A 409 -19.95 -19.19 2.76
N HIS A 410 -19.44 -19.86 3.79
CA HIS A 410 -20.28 -20.69 4.66
C HIS A 410 -21.37 -19.83 5.31
N LEU A 411 -22.44 -20.48 5.74
CA LEU A 411 -23.55 -19.84 6.42
C LEU A 411 -23.09 -19.21 7.75
N CYS A 412 -22.70 -17.95 7.68
CA CYS A 412 -22.20 -17.13 8.78
C CYS A 412 -22.69 -15.69 8.57
N ARG A 413 -22.56 -14.83 9.59
CA ARG A 413 -22.84 -13.40 9.38
C ARG A 413 -21.86 -12.83 8.37
N PHE A 414 -22.33 -12.02 7.44
CA PHE A 414 -21.46 -11.36 6.46
C PHE A 414 -22.00 -9.97 6.13
N ALA A 415 -21.14 -9.12 5.58
CA ALA A 415 -21.55 -7.86 4.98
C ALA A 415 -21.49 -7.96 3.46
N ILE A 416 -22.48 -7.38 2.78
CA ILE A 416 -22.40 -7.04 1.36
C ILE A 416 -21.93 -5.60 1.29
N GLU A 417 -20.76 -5.37 0.72
CA GLU A 417 -20.35 -4.03 0.34
C GLU A 417 -20.71 -3.79 -1.12
N THR A 418 -21.50 -2.76 -1.35
CA THR A 418 -21.80 -2.23 -2.69
C THR A 418 -20.99 -0.97 -2.90
N TYR A 419 -20.21 -0.91 -3.97
CA TYR A 419 -19.27 0.20 -4.19
C TYR A 419 -19.25 0.66 -5.64
N TYR A 420 -18.93 1.95 -5.84
CA TYR A 420 -18.64 2.54 -7.15
C TYR A 420 -17.84 3.84 -7.00
N GLY A 421 -16.59 3.87 -7.46
CA GLY A 421 -15.74 5.06 -7.30
C GLY A 421 -15.46 5.35 -5.81
N ASN A 422 -16.01 6.45 -5.29
CA ASN A 422 -15.94 6.81 -3.87
C ASN A 422 -17.20 6.43 -3.08
N LEU A 423 -18.25 5.96 -3.77
CA LEU A 423 -19.48 5.49 -3.13
C LEU A 423 -19.24 4.10 -2.55
N GLN A 424 -19.75 3.88 -1.34
CA GLN A 424 -19.73 2.58 -0.68
C GLN A 424 -20.95 2.45 0.22
N SER A 425 -21.57 1.29 0.29
CA SER A 425 -22.71 1.02 1.17
C SER A 425 -22.60 -0.40 1.71
N PHE A 426 -23.03 -0.60 2.95
CA PHE A 426 -22.92 -1.87 3.65
C PHE A 426 -24.29 -2.39 4.05
N CYS A 427 -24.60 -3.62 3.63
CA CYS A 427 -25.75 -4.37 4.10
C CYS A 427 -25.24 -5.54 4.97
N TYR A 428 -25.51 -5.50 6.27
CA TYR A 428 -25.12 -6.57 7.20
C TYR A 428 -26.20 -7.63 7.25
N ILE A 429 -25.81 -8.88 7.02
CA ILE A 429 -26.73 -9.99 6.84
C ILE A 429 -26.51 -11.02 7.94
N ASN A 430 -27.62 -11.42 8.54
CA ASN A 430 -27.70 -12.62 9.36
C ASN A 430 -28.43 -13.69 8.54
N PRO A 431 -27.73 -14.66 7.92
CA PRO A 431 -28.34 -15.58 6.96
C PRO A 431 -29.46 -16.43 7.56
N TYR A 432 -29.44 -16.67 8.88
CA TYR A 432 -30.52 -17.35 9.61
C TYR A 432 -31.87 -16.62 9.61
N GLN A 433 -31.95 -15.39 9.08
CA GLN A 433 -33.20 -14.66 8.90
C GLN A 433 -33.89 -14.98 7.56
N PHE A 434 -33.21 -15.68 6.66
CA PHE A 434 -33.67 -15.97 5.29
C PHE A 434 -33.81 -17.47 5.01
N SER A 435 -33.51 -18.31 6.01
CA SER A 435 -33.61 -19.78 6.01
C SER A 435 -34.98 -20.27 6.46
#